data_AF-A0AAU9C654-F1
#
_entry.id   AF-A0AAU9C654-F1
#
_cell.length_a   1.000
_cell.length_b   1.000
_cell.length_c   1.000
_cell.angle_alpha   90.00
_cell.angle_beta   90.00
_cell.angle_gamma   90.00
#
_symmetry.space_group_name_H-M   'P 1'
#
loop_
_entity.id
_entity.type
_entity.pdbx_description
1 polymer ?
#
loop_
_entity_poly.entity_id
_entity_poly.type
_entity_poly.pdbx_seq_one_letter_code
_entity_poly.pdbx_strand_id
1 'polypeptide(L)'
;MKLRKLIMGVAMAAGMGLTSQAFAVEFTQDEMLWLGMKIYERAAGRGCGTCHDVRPFPDLTESIKKLSKEEFLKVVKEGRPGTIMTPMAPQIMKIGLVEKACMTEDQALDALYAYLKALSEGKIKGKVKKPKTLKDKMKACKAGG
;
A
#
# COMPACT_ATOMS: atom_id res chain seq x y z
N MET A 1 40.94 -38.39 43.56
CA MET A 1 41.77 -38.50 42.33
C MET A 1 40.88 -38.41 41.11
N LYS A 2 41.33 -37.65 40.09
CA LYS A 2 40.87 -37.68 38.67
C LYS A 2 39.47 -37.08 38.44
N LEU A 3 39.22 -36.23 37.43
CA LEU A 3 39.92 -36.00 36.17
C LEU A 3 39.59 -34.58 35.65
N ARG A 4 40.61 -33.76 35.39
CA ARG A 4 40.53 -32.60 34.49
C ARG A 4 40.55 -33.10 33.05
N LYS A 5 39.66 -32.58 32.19
CA LYS A 5 39.67 -32.54 30.71
C LYS A 5 38.25 -32.09 30.29
N LEU A 6 38.00 -31.29 29.26
CA LEU A 6 38.79 -30.89 28.11
C LEU A 6 38.10 -29.65 27.52
N ILE A 7 38.92 -28.76 26.97
CA ILE A 7 38.57 -27.60 26.17
C ILE A 7 37.93 -28.11 24.87
N MET A 8 36.77 -27.60 24.48
CA MET A 8 36.34 -27.46 23.07
C MET A 8 34.97 -26.76 23.00
N GLY A 9 34.99 -25.43 23.00
CA GLY A 9 33.86 -24.61 22.59
C GLY A 9 34.17 -24.05 21.21
N VAL A 10 33.53 -24.65 20.20
CA VAL A 10 33.65 -24.36 18.76
C VAL A 10 33.48 -22.87 18.48
N ALA A 11 34.48 -22.30 17.80
CA ALA A 11 34.35 -21.01 17.13
C ALA A 11 33.27 -21.12 16.04
N MET A 12 32.08 -20.58 16.31
CA MET A 12 31.07 -20.35 15.27
C MET A 12 31.49 -19.15 14.42
N ALA A 13 32.36 -19.41 13.45
CA ALA A 13 32.42 -18.63 12.22
C ALA A 13 31.37 -19.17 11.25
N ALA A 14 30.11 -18.77 11.42
CA ALA A 14 29.12 -18.83 10.35
C ALA A 14 29.07 -17.43 9.73
N GLY A 15 29.95 -17.22 8.76
CA GLY A 15 29.99 -16.01 7.95
C GLY A 15 28.62 -15.76 7.31
N MET A 16 28.07 -14.59 7.65
CA MET A 16 27.04 -13.83 6.95
C MET A 16 26.57 -14.45 5.62
N GLY A 17 25.55 -15.29 5.71
CA GLY A 17 24.56 -15.36 4.64
C GLY A 17 23.82 -14.02 4.64
N LEU A 18 24.28 -13.06 3.85
CA LEU A 18 23.48 -11.90 3.46
C LEU A 18 22.36 -12.42 2.53
N THR A 19 21.36 -13.07 3.13
CA THR A 19 20.07 -13.21 2.46
C THR A 19 19.50 -11.81 2.39
N SER A 20 19.54 -11.21 1.20
CA SER A 20 18.85 -9.97 0.89
C SER A 20 17.35 -10.22 1.01
N GLN A 21 16.84 -10.28 2.25
CA GLN A 21 15.41 -10.19 2.49
C GLN A 21 15.03 -8.77 2.12
N ALA A 22 14.43 -8.61 0.95
CA ALA A 22 13.80 -7.35 0.57
C ALA A 22 12.72 -7.06 1.62
N PHE A 23 13.05 -6.22 2.60
CA PHE A 23 12.10 -5.78 3.60
C PHE A 23 11.05 -4.94 2.88
N ALA A 24 9.85 -5.48 2.70
CA ALA A 24 8.71 -4.68 2.26
C ALA A 24 8.53 -3.53 3.26
N VAL A 25 8.33 -2.31 2.75
CA VAL A 25 8.08 -1.15 3.62
C VAL A 25 6.72 -1.39 4.29
N GLU A 26 6.74 -1.66 5.59
CA GLU A 26 5.52 -1.77 6.39
C GLU A 26 4.88 -0.39 6.59
N PHE A 27 3.55 -0.29 6.48
CA PHE A 27 2.82 0.97 6.67
C PHE A 27 1.83 0.84 7.82
N THR A 28 1.74 1.87 8.67
CA THR A 28 0.70 1.93 9.71
C THR A 28 -0.66 2.24 9.08
N GLN A 29 -1.73 2.06 9.85
CA GLN A 29 -3.08 2.36 9.39
C GLN A 29 -3.24 3.82 8.94
N ASP A 30 -2.71 4.78 9.71
CA ASP A 30 -2.78 6.21 9.35
C ASP A 30 -2.01 6.53 8.06
N GLU A 31 -0.91 5.83 7.82
CA GLU A 31 -0.12 5.95 6.59
C GLU A 31 -0.88 5.40 5.40
N MET A 32 -1.52 4.24 5.55
CA MET A 32 -2.36 3.63 4.52
C MET A 32 -3.57 4.51 4.18
N LEU A 33 -4.23 5.12 5.18
CA LEU A 33 -5.33 6.05 4.94
C LEU A 33 -4.87 7.29 4.16
N TRP A 34 -3.71 7.85 4.50
CA TRP A 34 -3.20 9.02 3.80
C TRP A 34 -2.71 8.70 2.38
N LEU A 35 -1.99 7.59 2.22
CA LEU A 35 -1.54 7.10 0.91
C LEU A 35 -2.74 6.78 0.02
N GLY A 36 -3.76 6.11 0.56
CA GLY A 36 -5.02 5.80 -0.12
C GLY A 36 -5.76 7.05 -0.61
N MET A 37 -5.87 8.07 0.24
CA MET A 37 -6.41 9.38 -0.15
C MET A 37 -5.61 9.97 -1.32
N LYS A 38 -4.28 9.91 -1.28
CA LYS A 38 -3.44 10.43 -2.37
C LYS A 38 -3.53 9.61 -3.65
N ILE A 39 -3.73 8.30 -3.55
CA ILE A 39 -4.02 7.45 -4.72
C ILE A 39 -5.36 7.86 -5.33
N TYR A 40 -6.40 7.98 -4.50
CA TYR A 40 -7.72 8.44 -4.92
C TYR A 40 -7.67 9.79 -5.63
N GLU A 41 -6.92 10.76 -5.10
CA GLU A 41 -6.79 12.10 -5.69
C GLU A 41 -5.98 12.15 -7.00
N ARG A 42 -5.14 11.15 -7.30
CA ARG A 42 -4.09 11.28 -8.33
C ARG A 42 -4.07 10.18 -9.39
N ALA A 43 -4.77 9.07 -9.18
CA ALA A 43 -4.81 7.97 -10.15
C ALA A 43 -5.23 8.47 -11.55
N ALA A 44 -4.58 7.96 -12.60
CA ALA A 44 -4.76 8.42 -13.99
C ALA A 44 -4.62 9.94 -14.20
N GLY A 45 -3.82 10.62 -13.36
CA GLY A 45 -3.50 12.05 -13.48
C GLY A 45 -4.62 13.01 -13.06
N ARG A 46 -5.83 12.51 -12.79
CA ARG A 46 -7.01 13.32 -12.41
C ARG A 46 -7.72 12.82 -11.15
N GLY A 47 -7.35 11.65 -10.65
CA GLY A 47 -7.99 11.01 -9.51
C GLY A 47 -9.29 10.28 -9.86
N CYS A 48 -9.65 9.33 -8.99
CA CYS A 48 -10.87 8.54 -9.08
C CYS A 48 -12.13 9.40 -9.00
N GLY A 49 -12.09 10.48 -8.20
CA GLY A 49 -13.24 11.38 -8.00
C GLY A 49 -13.71 12.09 -9.26
N THR A 50 -12.85 12.28 -10.27
CA THR A 50 -13.24 12.86 -11.57
C THR A 50 -14.39 12.08 -12.22
N CYS A 51 -14.42 10.76 -12.04
CA CYS A 51 -15.54 9.94 -12.49
C CYS A 51 -16.50 9.66 -11.35
N HIS A 52 -16.01 9.34 -10.15
CA HIS A 52 -16.84 8.73 -9.10
C HIS A 52 -17.56 9.70 -8.16
N ASP A 53 -17.19 10.99 -8.15
CA ASP A 53 -17.86 12.01 -7.34
C ASP A 53 -18.96 12.74 -8.16
N VAL A 54 -19.23 12.28 -9.39
CA VAL A 54 -20.22 12.87 -10.30
C VAL A 54 -21.13 11.80 -10.90
N ARG A 55 -22.39 12.18 -11.15
CA ARG A 55 -23.36 11.34 -11.86
C ARG A 55 -23.07 11.35 -13.37
N PRO A 56 -23.34 10.26 -14.11
CA PRO A 56 -24.09 9.06 -13.72
C PRO A 56 -23.23 7.89 -13.19
N PHE A 57 -21.96 8.11 -12.87
CA PHE A 57 -21.08 7.02 -12.46
C PHE A 57 -21.38 6.52 -11.04
N PRO A 58 -21.01 5.26 -10.71
CA PRO A 58 -21.22 4.71 -9.37
C PRO A 58 -20.45 5.48 -8.30
N ASP A 59 -21.12 5.79 -7.21
CA ASP A 59 -20.51 6.29 -5.98
C ASP A 59 -19.67 5.18 -5.34
N LEU A 60 -18.37 5.43 -5.15
CA LEU A 60 -17.44 4.44 -4.58
C LEU A 60 -17.68 4.18 -3.10
N THR A 61 -18.19 5.16 -2.35
CA THR A 61 -18.54 4.98 -0.93
C THR A 61 -19.74 4.06 -0.75
N GLU A 62 -20.65 4.03 -1.73
CA GLU A 62 -21.75 3.06 -1.75
C GLU A 62 -21.32 1.72 -2.36
N SER A 63 -20.44 1.74 -3.38
CA SER A 63 -19.96 0.52 -4.02
C SER A 63 -19.15 -0.36 -3.06
N ILE A 64 -18.29 0.24 -2.22
CA ILE A 64 -17.46 -0.49 -1.26
C ILE A 64 -18.25 -1.11 -0.10
N LYS A 65 -19.52 -0.72 0.09
CA LYS A 65 -20.44 -1.38 1.04
C LYS A 65 -21.05 -2.66 0.47
N LYS A 66 -21.09 -2.78 -0.86
CA LYS A 66 -21.78 -3.86 -1.59
C LYS A 66 -20.83 -4.94 -2.08
N LEU A 67 -19.57 -4.61 -2.30
CA LEU A 67 -18.54 -5.51 -2.80
C LEU A 67 -17.70 -6.05 -1.65
N SER A 68 -17.22 -7.29 -1.78
CA SER A 68 -16.10 -7.76 -0.97
C SER A 68 -14.82 -6.97 -1.30
N LYS A 69 -13.81 -7.04 -0.42
CA LYS A 69 -12.51 -6.43 -0.69
C LYS A 69 -11.92 -6.99 -2.00
N GLU A 70 -11.97 -8.31 -2.16
CA GLU A 70 -11.44 -9.03 -3.32
C GLU A 70 -12.15 -8.61 -4.60
N GLU A 71 -13.47 -8.50 -4.58
CA GLU A 71 -14.27 -8.05 -5.73
C GLU A 71 -13.95 -6.59 -6.11
N PHE A 72 -13.87 -5.70 -5.12
CA PHE A 72 -13.48 -4.31 -5.35
C PHE A 72 -12.08 -4.23 -5.97
N LEU A 73 -11.10 -4.91 -5.38
CA LEU A 73 -9.73 -4.91 -5.87
C LEU A 73 -9.62 -5.50 -7.27
N LYS A 74 -10.37 -6.56 -7.57
CA LYS A 74 -10.44 -7.14 -8.92
C LYS A 74 -10.91 -6.10 -9.94
N VAL A 75 -11.98 -5.35 -9.64
CA VAL A 75 -12.47 -4.29 -10.53
C VAL A 75 -11.43 -3.18 -10.71
N VAL A 76 -10.68 -2.82 -9.67
CA VAL A 76 -9.61 -1.82 -9.79
C VAL A 76 -8.44 -2.35 -10.64
N LYS A 77 -8.06 -3.62 -10.48
CA LYS A 77 -6.98 -4.26 -11.26
C LYS A 77 -7.35 -4.45 -12.72
N GLU A 78 -8.54 -4.98 -12.99
CA GLU A 78 -8.95 -5.45 -14.32
C GLU A 78 -9.82 -4.43 -15.08
N GLY A 79 -10.32 -3.41 -14.40
CA GLY A 79 -11.37 -2.55 -14.91
C GLY A 79 -12.74 -3.26 -14.92
N ARG A 80 -13.69 -2.71 -15.67
CA ARG A 80 -15.01 -3.32 -15.89
C ARG A 80 -15.33 -3.36 -17.39
N PRO A 81 -15.36 -4.55 -18.02
CA PRO A 81 -15.68 -4.69 -19.44
C PRO A 81 -16.99 -4.00 -19.83
N GLY A 82 -17.01 -3.38 -21.01
CA GLY A 82 -18.17 -2.64 -21.51
C GLY A 82 -18.43 -1.29 -20.83
N THR A 83 -17.48 -0.80 -20.02
CA THR A 83 -17.57 0.52 -19.37
C THR A 83 -16.28 1.33 -19.60
N ILE A 84 -16.30 2.61 -19.21
CA ILE A 84 -15.09 3.45 -19.24
C ILE A 84 -14.10 3.15 -18.11
N MET A 85 -14.44 2.27 -17.17
CA MET A 85 -13.55 1.89 -16.07
C MET A 85 -12.45 0.97 -16.58
N THR A 86 -11.31 1.56 -16.92
CA THR A 86 -10.11 0.85 -17.38
C THR A 86 -9.33 0.24 -16.20
N PRO A 87 -8.42 -0.73 -16.44
CA PRO A 87 -7.44 -1.18 -15.44
C PRO A 87 -6.72 -0.01 -14.77
N MET A 88 -6.85 0.11 -13.45
CA MET A 88 -6.29 1.23 -12.68
C MET A 88 -5.01 0.88 -11.94
N ALA A 89 -4.73 -0.39 -11.64
CA ALA A 89 -3.50 -0.79 -10.96
C ALA A 89 -2.21 -0.24 -11.63
N PRO A 90 -2.04 -0.33 -12.98
CA PRO A 90 -0.86 0.27 -13.63
C PRO A 90 -0.80 1.79 -13.51
N GLN A 91 -1.95 2.47 -13.44
CA GLN A 91 -2.02 3.93 -13.29
C GLN A 91 -1.71 4.38 -11.86
N ILE A 92 -2.10 3.57 -10.87
CA ILE A 92 -1.80 3.77 -9.46
C ILE A 92 -0.30 3.64 -9.22
N MET A 93 0.34 2.61 -9.80
CA MET A 93 1.78 2.38 -9.64
C MET A 93 2.65 3.48 -10.27
N LYS A 94 2.14 4.19 -11.28
CA LYS A 94 2.81 5.36 -11.88
C LYS A 94 2.73 6.63 -11.04
N ILE A 95 1.97 6.64 -9.95
CA ILE A 95 1.91 7.80 -9.06
C ILE A 95 3.28 7.90 -8.37
N GLY A 96 4.03 8.98 -8.62
CA GLY A 96 5.37 9.15 -8.04
C GLY A 96 5.42 9.17 -6.50
N LEU A 97 4.28 9.26 -5.81
CA LEU A 97 4.20 9.03 -4.37
C LEU A 97 4.29 7.54 -4.01
N VAL A 98 3.59 6.67 -4.76
CA VAL A 98 3.57 5.21 -4.60
C VAL A 98 4.97 4.67 -4.85
N GLU A 99 5.60 5.12 -5.95
CA GLU A 99 6.99 4.81 -6.29
C GLU A 99 7.98 5.25 -5.19
N LYS A 100 7.92 6.51 -4.76
CA LYS A 100 8.82 7.03 -3.70
C LYS A 100 8.62 6.38 -2.34
N ALA A 101 7.50 5.73 -2.11
CA ALA A 101 7.22 4.99 -0.89
C ALA A 101 7.60 3.50 -1.00
N CYS A 102 8.08 3.04 -2.16
CA CYS A 102 8.35 1.62 -2.44
C CYS A 102 7.15 0.72 -2.14
N MET A 103 5.94 1.23 -2.40
CA MET A 103 4.75 0.40 -2.23
C MET A 103 4.74 -0.71 -3.26
N THR A 104 4.34 -1.91 -2.87
CA THR A 104 3.91 -2.93 -3.82
C THR A 104 2.54 -2.57 -4.41
N GLU A 105 2.16 -3.22 -5.51
CA GLU A 105 0.82 -3.06 -6.07
C GLU A 105 -0.28 -3.37 -5.05
N ASP A 106 -0.14 -4.48 -4.32
CA ASP A 106 -1.12 -4.90 -3.32
C ASP A 106 -1.22 -3.88 -2.18
N GLN A 107 -0.09 -3.32 -1.71
CA GLN A 107 -0.10 -2.25 -0.71
C GLN A 107 -0.80 -0.99 -1.23
N ALA A 108 -0.56 -0.59 -2.48
CA ALA A 108 -1.17 0.60 -3.06
C ALA A 108 -2.70 0.43 -3.20
N LEU A 109 -3.14 -0.75 -3.60
CA LEU A 109 -4.54 -1.10 -3.72
C LEU A 109 -5.24 -1.24 -2.36
N ASP A 110 -4.56 -1.84 -1.38
CA ASP A 110 -5.04 -1.93 -0.01
C ASP A 110 -5.17 -0.55 0.64
N ALA A 111 -4.25 0.37 0.35
CA ALA A 111 -4.34 1.75 0.82
C ALA A 111 -5.57 2.46 0.24
N LEU A 112 -5.82 2.31 -1.08
CA LEU A 112 -7.02 2.85 -1.72
C LEU A 112 -8.29 2.28 -1.10
N TYR A 113 -8.37 0.96 -0.90
CA TYR A 113 -9.51 0.31 -0.26
C TYR A 113 -9.70 0.81 1.18
N ALA A 114 -8.63 0.89 1.99
CA ALA A 114 -8.69 1.35 3.37
C ALA A 114 -9.24 2.77 3.48
N TYR A 115 -8.79 3.68 2.61
CA TYR A 115 -9.29 5.06 2.54
C TYR A 115 -10.80 5.11 2.21
N LEU A 116 -11.23 4.43 1.14
CA LEU A 116 -12.62 4.42 0.72
C LEU A 116 -13.53 3.75 1.77
N LYS A 117 -13.04 2.71 2.43
CA LYS A 117 -13.78 2.00 3.48
C LYS A 117 -13.97 2.90 4.71
N ALA A 118 -12.91 3.58 5.14
CA ALA A 118 -13.00 4.55 6.24
C ALA A 118 -13.93 5.73 5.90
N LEU A 119 -13.92 6.19 4.65
CA LEU A 119 -14.82 7.24 4.17
C LEU A 119 -16.29 6.77 4.20
N SER A 120 -16.56 5.59 3.64
CA SER A 120 -17.88 4.94 3.62
C SER A 120 -18.46 4.72 5.02
N GLU A 121 -17.61 4.41 6.00
CA GLU A 121 -18.00 4.17 7.39
C GLU A 121 -18.09 5.46 8.23
N GLY A 122 -17.83 6.62 7.63
CA GLY A 122 -17.84 7.90 8.35
C GLY A 122 -16.70 8.08 9.36
N LYS A 123 -15.68 7.20 9.34
CA LYS A 123 -14.49 7.30 10.21
C LYS A 123 -13.60 8.47 9.85
N ILE A 124 -13.65 8.90 8.58
CA ILE A 124 -12.94 10.09 8.07
C ILE A 124 -13.86 10.95 7.22
N LYS A 125 -13.54 12.25 7.10
CA LYS A 125 -14.30 13.22 6.28
C LYS A 125 -13.57 13.58 4.97
N GLY A 126 -12.98 12.57 4.33
CA GLY A 126 -12.21 12.72 3.08
C GLY A 126 -10.79 13.26 3.25
N LYS A 127 -10.55 14.24 4.12
CA LYS A 127 -9.19 14.74 4.38
C LYS A 127 -8.50 13.93 5.49
N VAL A 128 -7.35 13.36 5.15
CA VAL A 128 -6.44 12.67 6.08
C VAL A 128 -5.17 13.50 6.26
N LYS A 129 -4.71 13.69 7.51
CA LYS A 129 -3.46 14.40 7.79
C LYS A 129 -2.26 13.52 7.44
N LYS A 130 -1.23 14.09 6.80
CA LYS A 130 0.00 13.35 6.48
C LYS A 130 0.72 12.88 7.76
N PRO A 131 0.96 11.57 7.94
CA PRO A 131 1.80 11.09 9.03
C PRO A 131 3.25 11.54 8.87
N LYS A 132 3.89 11.90 9.98
CA LYS A 132 5.29 12.38 9.99
C LYS A 132 6.27 11.28 9.58
N THR A 133 5.96 10.04 9.98
CA THR A 133 6.74 8.81 9.75
C THR A 133 6.91 8.45 8.27
N LEU A 134 5.99 8.88 7.39
CA LEU A 134 6.11 8.61 5.95
C LEU A 134 7.36 9.23 5.33
N LYS A 135 7.81 10.39 5.83
CA LYS A 135 9.00 11.04 5.26
C LYS A 135 10.23 10.14 5.42
N ASP A 136 10.35 9.50 6.58
CA ASP A 136 11.48 8.64 6.90
C ASP A 136 11.39 7.33 6.12
N LYS A 137 10.19 6.76 5.98
CA LYS A 137 9.95 5.56 5.15
C LYS A 137 10.29 5.77 3.68
N MET A 138 9.86 6.90 3.10
CA MET A 138 10.19 7.26 1.71
C MET A 138 11.69 7.52 1.53
N LYS A 139 12.39 8.02 2.57
CA LYS A 139 13.84 8.19 2.54
C LYS A 139 14.57 6.84 2.61
N ALA A 140 14.11 5.93 3.47
CA ALA A 140 14.68 4.59 3.62
C ALA A 140 14.54 3.77 2.33
N CYS A 141 13.37 3.81 1.69
CA CYS A 141 13.10 3.22 0.37
C CYS A 141 14.15 3.64 -0.67
N LYS A 142 14.43 4.94 -0.78
CA LYS A 142 15.44 5.47 -1.71
C LYS A 142 16.89 5.11 -1.39
N ALA A 143 17.18 4.73 -0.15
CA ALA A 143 18.54 4.40 0.28
C ALA A 143 18.85 2.90 0.13
N GLY A 144 17.82 2.06 -0.09
CA GLY A 144 17.95 0.60 -0.20
C GLY A 144 17.74 0.05 -1.61
N GLY A 145 17.52 0.89 -2.63
CA GLY A 145 17.45 0.52 -4.04
C GLY A 145 18.52 1.26 -4.84
#